data_AF-A0A832HSA9-F1
#
_entry.id   AF-A0A832HSA9-F1
#
_cell.length_a   1.000
_cell.length_b   1.000
_cell.length_c   1.000
_cell.angle_alpha   90.00
_cell.angle_beta   90.00
_cell.angle_gamma   90.00
#
_symmetry.space_group_name_H-M   'P 1'
#
loop_
_entity.id
_entity.type
_entity.pdbx_description
1 polymer ?
#
loop_
_entity_poly.entity_id
_entity_poly.type
_entity_poly.pdbx_seq_one_letter_code
_entity_poly.pdbx_strand_id
1 'polypeptide(L)'
;MANWTDAEAAVAIGSRRELFVDDLLIERMAGAALRLHRPVEAGVAIRFDLPWEGPFCGYPTVIVDQGRYRLYYRGLPTAGKDGSNAEVTCLAESSDGIHWGKPCLGLFEVNGSKSNNVVLAHQPPFSHNFAPFVDTRPGVSHSERYKALAGTVESGLWGFASEDGIRWRRFRDKPLLTKGAFDSQNVAFWSQSEHCYVAYFRTWTGGGFAGYRTISRATSPDFVSWSEPVEMKFGDTPLEHLYTSQTHPYFRAPHIYVATPMRFVPGRKVLTDEQAKMLGVNPGYAGDTADTVFMATRGGERFVRLFLESFIRPGSDLGNWVSRAGMAALGIVPTGPAEMSIYKQAGYAQPTSRLIRYILRTDGFISVNAPFSGGEMVTRPLVFAGRKLSINFATGAAGEVRVEVQDANGRALEGFGLADAVEQIGDDIDRIVTWKKGADVGSLAGREVRLRFVMRDADLYSLQFVE
;
A
#
# COMPACT_ATOMS: atom_id res chain seq x y z
N MET A 1 -4.78 5.44 -21.46
CA MET A 1 -5.43 6.17 -20.36
C MET A 1 -6.52 5.26 -19.82
N ALA A 2 -6.53 5.03 -18.52
CA ALA A 2 -7.37 4.06 -17.84
C ALA A 2 -8.73 4.70 -17.53
N ASN A 3 -9.58 4.85 -18.55
CA ASN A 3 -10.86 5.56 -18.44
C ASN A 3 -11.72 5.02 -17.28
N TRP A 4 -11.80 5.79 -16.19
CA TRP A 4 -12.97 5.86 -15.33
C TRP A 4 -14.07 6.48 -16.18
N THR A 5 -14.91 5.63 -16.76
CA THR A 5 -15.94 6.00 -17.75
C THR A 5 -17.04 6.84 -17.11
N ASP A 6 -16.92 8.16 -17.29
CA ASP A 6 -17.94 9.05 -17.86
C ASP A 6 -17.24 10.38 -18.14
N ALA A 7 -16.91 10.66 -19.40
CA ALA A 7 -16.04 11.78 -19.80
C ALA A 7 -16.67 13.18 -19.58
N GLU A 8 -17.97 13.26 -19.26
CA GLU A 8 -18.71 14.54 -19.29
C GLU A 8 -19.04 15.14 -17.92
N ALA A 9 -19.03 14.36 -16.83
CA ALA A 9 -19.37 14.88 -15.51
C ALA A 9 -18.15 15.43 -14.75
N ALA A 10 -18.34 16.54 -14.04
CA ALA A 10 -17.32 17.07 -13.15
C ALA A 10 -17.02 16.11 -11.99
N VAL A 11 -15.73 15.97 -11.65
CA VAL A 11 -15.27 15.09 -10.57
C VAL A 11 -15.53 15.77 -9.22
N ALA A 12 -16.47 15.23 -8.45
CA ALA A 12 -16.78 15.73 -7.11
C ALA A 12 -15.73 15.25 -6.09
N ILE A 13 -14.71 16.07 -5.83
CA ILE A 13 -13.61 15.77 -4.89
C ILE A 13 -13.92 16.22 -3.45
N GLY A 14 -14.85 17.16 -3.27
CA GLY A 14 -15.12 17.75 -1.95
C GLY A 14 -13.85 18.38 -1.36
N SER A 15 -13.55 18.09 -0.10
CA SER A 15 -12.29 18.49 0.56
C SER A 15 -11.25 17.37 0.63
N ARG A 16 -11.44 16.28 -0.14
CA ARG A 16 -10.54 15.13 -0.11
C ARG A 16 -9.21 15.46 -0.79
N ARG A 17 -8.13 14.86 -0.28
CA ARG A 17 -6.83 14.87 -0.94
C ARG A 17 -6.86 13.94 -2.14
N GLU A 18 -6.38 14.41 -3.28
CA GLU A 18 -6.31 13.63 -4.52
C GLU A 18 -4.86 13.48 -4.97
N LEU A 19 -4.41 12.24 -5.12
CA LEU A 19 -3.07 11.86 -5.58
C LEU A 19 -3.12 11.54 -7.08
N PHE A 20 -1.98 11.67 -7.76
CA PHE A 20 -1.84 11.31 -9.19
C PHE A 20 -1.45 9.85 -9.41
N VAL A 21 -1.96 8.94 -8.57
CA VAL A 21 -1.75 7.48 -8.71
C VAL A 21 -2.67 6.83 -9.73
N ASP A 22 -3.58 7.62 -10.30
CA ASP A 22 -4.42 7.32 -11.45
C ASP A 22 -4.63 8.60 -12.29
N ASP A 23 -5.39 8.49 -13.37
CA ASP A 23 -5.71 9.60 -14.27
C ASP A 23 -7.08 10.23 -13.97
N LEU A 24 -7.70 9.98 -12.80
CA LEU A 24 -9.06 10.45 -12.49
C LEU A 24 -9.21 11.96 -12.70
N LEU A 25 -8.23 12.74 -12.26
CA LEU A 25 -8.26 14.20 -12.37
C LEU A 25 -7.59 14.75 -13.62
N ILE A 26 -6.86 13.96 -14.40
CA ILE A 26 -6.03 14.48 -15.49
C ILE A 26 -6.85 14.49 -16.77
N GLU A 27 -7.10 15.66 -17.34
CA GLU A 27 -7.70 15.76 -18.68
C GLU A 27 -6.63 15.76 -19.76
N ARG A 28 -5.61 16.62 -19.59
CA ARG A 28 -4.52 16.73 -20.55
C ARG A 28 -3.23 17.16 -19.87
N MET A 29 -2.12 16.76 -20.49
CA MET A 29 -0.78 17.24 -20.17
C MET A 29 -0.09 17.66 -21.48
N ALA A 30 0.71 18.71 -21.42
CA ALA A 30 1.56 19.16 -22.52
C ALA A 30 2.95 19.48 -21.98
N GLY A 31 3.98 18.78 -22.47
CA GLY A 31 5.34 18.90 -21.93
C GLY A 31 5.55 18.35 -20.51
N ALA A 32 4.50 17.83 -19.87
CA ALA A 32 4.55 17.15 -18.57
C ALA A 32 4.18 15.65 -18.73
N ALA A 33 4.62 14.83 -17.78
CA ALA A 33 4.31 13.40 -17.77
C ALA A 33 4.19 12.87 -16.33
N LEU A 34 3.48 11.76 -16.16
CA LEU A 34 3.49 11.06 -14.87
C LEU A 34 4.86 10.42 -14.64
N ARG A 35 5.31 10.43 -13.38
CA ARG A 35 6.59 9.82 -12.97
C ARG A 35 6.42 8.99 -11.71
N LEU A 36 6.80 7.70 -11.78
CA LEU A 36 6.93 6.85 -10.60
C LEU A 36 8.20 7.20 -9.82
N HIS A 37 8.05 7.51 -8.53
CA HIS A 37 9.17 7.73 -7.62
C HIS A 37 9.52 6.43 -6.89
N ARG A 38 10.79 6.29 -6.52
CA ARG A 38 11.32 5.04 -5.97
C ARG A 38 11.62 5.22 -4.48
N PRO A 39 11.09 4.34 -3.61
CA PRO A 39 11.49 4.30 -2.22
C PRO A 39 13.00 4.04 -2.10
N VAL A 40 13.65 4.72 -1.17
CA VAL A 40 15.09 4.60 -0.91
C VAL A 40 15.31 3.75 0.34
N GLU A 41 16.27 2.83 0.30
CA GLU A 41 16.61 2.00 1.45
C GLU A 41 17.11 2.87 2.62
N ALA A 42 16.57 2.63 3.82
CA ALA A 42 16.85 3.39 5.03
C ALA A 42 17.23 2.48 6.21
N GLY A 43 17.85 1.33 5.92
CA GLY A 43 18.39 0.41 6.91
C GLY A 43 17.46 -0.73 7.34
N VAL A 44 17.96 -1.56 8.25
CA VAL A 44 17.25 -2.73 8.77
C VAL A 44 16.25 -2.30 9.85
N ALA A 45 14.97 -2.65 9.68
CA ALA A 45 13.92 -2.42 10.67
C ALA A 45 13.91 -3.51 11.75
N ILE A 46 13.90 -4.78 11.34
CA ILE A 46 13.95 -5.92 12.26
C ILE A 46 14.73 -7.07 11.63
N ARG A 47 15.42 -7.85 12.47
CA ARG A 47 16.04 -9.13 12.10
C ARG A 47 15.15 -10.28 12.57
N PHE A 48 15.11 -11.38 11.84
CA PHE A 48 14.38 -12.58 12.22
C PHE A 48 15.33 -13.62 12.82
N ASP A 49 15.88 -13.30 13.99
CA ASP A 49 17.03 -13.95 14.63
C ASP A 49 16.72 -14.61 15.99
N LEU A 50 15.45 -14.65 16.41
CA LEU A 50 15.02 -15.38 17.61
C LEU A 50 14.67 -16.85 17.30
N PRO A 51 14.68 -17.76 18.30
CA PRO A 51 14.53 -19.21 18.07
C PRO A 51 13.22 -19.65 17.40
N TRP A 52 12.14 -18.89 17.53
CA TRP A 52 10.83 -19.14 16.89
C TRP A 52 10.63 -18.33 15.60
N GLU A 53 11.60 -17.50 15.24
CA GLU A 53 11.66 -16.77 13.97
C GLU A 53 12.48 -17.59 12.97
N GLY A 54 13.17 -16.94 12.03
CA GLY A 54 14.16 -17.56 11.17
C GLY A 54 13.95 -17.29 9.68
N PRO A 55 14.58 -18.11 8.82
CA PRO A 55 14.65 -17.87 7.37
C PRO A 55 13.28 -17.75 6.67
N PHE A 56 12.24 -18.37 7.21
CA PHE A 56 10.92 -18.45 6.57
C PHE A 56 9.86 -17.56 7.22
N CYS A 57 10.28 -16.64 8.11
CA CYS A 57 9.46 -15.51 8.53
C CYS A 57 8.87 -14.80 7.32
N GLY A 58 7.72 -14.17 7.47
CA GLY A 58 7.07 -13.51 6.35
C GLY A 58 5.72 -12.91 6.72
N TYR A 59 5.04 -12.41 5.69
CA TYR A 59 3.75 -11.73 5.82
C TYR A 59 3.74 -10.63 6.90
N PRO A 60 4.69 -9.68 6.85
CA PRO A 60 4.71 -8.58 7.78
C PRO A 60 3.50 -7.65 7.57
N THR A 61 2.88 -7.22 8.66
CA THR A 61 1.81 -6.22 8.69
C THR A 61 2.17 -5.14 9.68
N VAL A 62 2.24 -3.89 9.21
CA VAL A 62 2.45 -2.71 10.05
C VAL A 62 1.11 -1.98 10.24
N ILE A 63 0.76 -1.71 11.49
CA ILE A 63 -0.44 -0.97 11.88
C ILE A 63 -0.01 0.22 12.72
N VAL A 64 -0.62 1.39 12.45
CA VAL A 64 -0.58 2.54 13.36
C VAL A 64 -1.93 2.63 14.06
N ASP A 65 -1.93 2.55 15.39
CA ASP A 65 -3.12 2.77 16.20
C ASP A 65 -2.77 3.58 17.43
N GLN A 66 -3.51 4.65 17.68
CA GLN A 66 -3.34 5.53 18.85
C GLN A 66 -1.87 6.00 19.04
N GLY A 67 -1.19 6.34 17.95
CA GLY A 67 0.20 6.82 17.98
C GLY A 67 1.26 5.74 18.24
N ARG A 68 0.89 4.46 18.28
CA ARG A 68 1.81 3.33 18.37
C ARG A 68 1.87 2.56 17.06
N TYR A 69 3.06 2.07 16.73
CA TYR A 69 3.31 1.23 15.58
C TYR A 69 3.41 -0.21 16.06
N ARG A 70 2.73 -1.12 15.35
CA ARG A 70 2.75 -2.56 15.61
C ARG A 70 3.08 -3.30 14.33
N LEU A 71 4.06 -4.18 14.40
CA LEU A 71 4.48 -5.05 13.33
C LEU A 71 4.13 -6.49 13.70
N TYR A 72 3.15 -7.06 13.00
CA TYR A 72 2.82 -8.48 13.08
C TYR A 72 3.56 -9.23 11.98
N TYR A 73 4.03 -10.43 12.26
CA TYR A 73 4.72 -11.25 11.26
C TYR A 73 4.67 -12.72 11.63
N ARG A 74 4.76 -13.60 10.63
CA ARG A 74 4.93 -15.03 10.86
C ARG A 74 6.35 -15.33 11.35
N GLY A 75 6.47 -16.10 12.42
CA GLY A 75 7.68 -16.83 12.83
C GLY A 75 7.69 -18.24 12.24
N LEU A 76 8.79 -18.62 11.58
CA LEU A 76 8.99 -19.98 11.07
C LEU A 76 10.50 -20.28 10.87
N PRO A 77 11.12 -21.10 11.74
CA PRO A 77 12.56 -21.37 11.70
C PRO A 77 12.98 -22.33 10.60
N THR A 78 12.12 -23.27 10.24
CA THR A 78 12.43 -24.32 9.27
C THR A 78 11.34 -24.40 8.22
N ALA A 79 11.73 -24.67 6.97
CA ALA A 79 10.78 -24.90 5.89
C ALA A 79 9.80 -26.02 6.25
N GLY A 80 8.55 -25.89 5.84
CA GLY A 80 7.51 -26.87 6.08
C GLY A 80 6.27 -26.59 5.23
N LYS A 81 5.23 -27.41 5.41
CA LYS A 81 3.92 -27.16 4.80
C LYS A 81 3.31 -25.89 5.40
N ASP A 82 2.63 -25.11 4.57
CA ASP A 82 1.79 -24.00 5.00
C ASP A 82 0.77 -24.45 6.07
N GLY A 83 0.60 -23.64 7.12
CA GLY A 83 -0.31 -23.97 8.22
C GLY A 83 0.22 -25.01 9.21
N SER A 84 1.52 -25.27 9.23
CA SER A 84 2.11 -26.24 10.17
C SER A 84 2.11 -25.73 11.62
N ASN A 85 2.22 -26.67 12.58
CA ASN A 85 2.37 -26.35 14.00
C ASN A 85 3.66 -25.59 14.36
N ALA A 86 4.64 -25.52 13.45
CA ALA A 86 5.87 -24.77 13.66
C ALA A 86 5.69 -23.26 13.43
N GLU A 87 4.59 -22.85 12.80
CA GLU A 87 4.30 -21.45 12.53
C GLU A 87 3.71 -20.75 13.76
N VAL A 88 4.24 -19.57 14.06
CA VAL A 88 3.71 -18.67 15.10
C VAL A 88 3.44 -17.29 14.52
N THR A 89 2.54 -16.51 15.12
CA THR A 89 2.41 -15.08 14.83
C THR A 89 3.09 -14.28 15.92
N CYS A 90 4.00 -13.41 15.55
CA CYS A 90 4.79 -12.57 16.44
C CYS A 90 4.36 -11.11 16.35
N LEU A 91 4.69 -10.33 17.38
CA LEU A 91 4.48 -8.88 17.45
C LEU A 91 5.79 -8.15 17.77
N ALA A 92 6.08 -7.07 17.07
CA ALA A 92 7.02 -6.04 17.48
C ALA A 92 6.30 -4.70 17.60
N GLU A 93 6.79 -3.82 18.46
CA GLU A 93 6.21 -2.50 18.72
C GLU A 93 7.24 -1.40 18.50
N SER A 94 6.77 -0.22 18.13
CA SER A 94 7.59 0.97 17.92
C SER A 94 6.79 2.24 18.23
N SER A 95 7.47 3.30 18.66
CA SER A 95 6.89 4.64 18.86
C SER A 95 7.00 5.54 17.63
N ASP A 96 7.84 5.19 16.66
CA ASP A 96 8.16 6.03 15.50
C ASP A 96 8.11 5.27 14.16
N GLY A 97 7.92 3.95 14.17
CA GLY A 97 8.02 3.07 13.01
C GLY A 97 9.47 2.82 12.55
N ILE A 98 10.47 3.44 13.18
CA ILE A 98 11.87 3.35 12.79
C ILE A 98 12.58 2.35 13.70
N HIS A 99 12.41 2.50 15.01
CA HIS A 99 13.04 1.68 16.03
C HIS A 99 12.05 0.68 16.61
N TRP A 100 12.31 -0.61 16.40
CA TRP A 100 11.40 -1.70 16.76
C TRP A 100 11.92 -2.50 17.96
N GLY A 101 11.04 -2.71 18.94
CA GLY A 101 11.27 -3.61 20.08
C GLY A 101 10.39 -4.86 19.97
N LYS A 102 10.93 -6.02 20.35
CA LYS A 102 10.19 -7.28 20.48
C LYS A 102 9.82 -7.49 21.95
N PRO A 103 8.57 -7.20 22.38
CA PRO A 103 8.19 -7.31 23.78
C PRO A 103 8.14 -8.77 24.25
N CYS A 104 8.53 -9.03 25.50
CA CYS A 104 8.34 -10.34 26.13
C CYS A 104 6.89 -10.45 26.65
N LEU A 105 6.01 -11.06 25.86
CA LEU A 105 4.56 -11.11 26.13
C LEU A 105 4.13 -12.25 27.07
N GLY A 106 4.85 -13.37 27.11
CA GLY A 106 4.55 -14.46 28.04
C GLY A 106 3.29 -15.28 27.74
N LEU A 107 2.68 -15.12 26.56
CA LEU A 107 1.35 -15.66 26.26
C LEU A 107 1.37 -17.14 25.85
N PHE A 108 2.40 -17.56 25.12
CA PHE A 108 2.52 -18.92 24.58
C PHE A 108 3.88 -19.51 24.96
N GLU A 109 3.92 -20.81 25.21
CA GLU A 109 5.17 -21.55 25.33
C GLU A 109 5.64 -22.01 23.95
N VAL A 110 6.84 -21.59 23.55
CA VAL A 110 7.46 -21.93 22.26
C VAL A 110 8.92 -22.26 22.52
N ASN A 111 9.40 -23.38 21.98
CA ASN A 111 10.75 -23.89 22.23
C ASN A 111 11.09 -23.98 23.74
N GLY A 112 10.13 -24.44 24.56
CA GLY A 112 10.29 -24.61 26.01
C GLY A 112 10.35 -23.32 26.83
N SER A 113 9.99 -22.17 26.25
CA SER A 113 10.02 -20.88 26.94
C SER A 113 8.79 -20.02 26.63
N LYS A 114 8.32 -19.28 27.64
CA LYS A 114 7.32 -18.20 27.48
C LYS A 114 7.96 -16.84 27.23
N SER A 115 9.28 -16.73 27.31
CA SER A 115 10.00 -15.46 27.10
C SER A 115 10.10 -15.13 25.61
N ASN A 116 8.98 -14.75 25.01
CA ASN A 116 8.83 -14.50 23.59
C ASN A 116 7.78 -13.41 23.28
N ASN A 117 7.72 -13.00 22.02
CA ASN A 117 6.81 -11.97 21.51
C ASN A 117 5.64 -12.55 20.69
N VAL A 118 5.22 -13.78 21.00
CA VAL A 118 4.21 -14.51 20.23
C VAL A 118 2.79 -14.14 20.68
N VAL A 119 1.93 -13.84 19.71
CA VAL A 119 0.50 -13.51 19.90
C VAL A 119 -0.45 -14.61 19.41
N LEU A 120 0.05 -15.58 18.63
CA LEU A 120 -0.70 -16.77 18.22
C LEU A 120 0.24 -17.95 18.01
N ALA A 121 -0.05 -19.09 18.65
CA ALA A 121 0.63 -20.38 18.45
C ALA A 121 -0.33 -21.55 18.72
N HIS A 122 0.08 -22.76 18.33
CA HIS A 122 -0.63 -24.03 18.61
C HIS A 122 -2.07 -24.09 18.07
N GLN A 123 -2.36 -23.29 17.06
CA GLN A 123 -3.66 -23.23 16.39
C GLN A 123 -3.46 -23.29 14.87
N PRO A 124 -2.92 -24.40 14.32
CA PRO A 124 -2.79 -24.54 12.88
C PRO A 124 -4.19 -24.49 12.23
N PRO A 125 -4.33 -23.91 11.04
CA PRO A 125 -3.28 -23.33 10.21
C PRO A 125 -3.12 -21.80 10.36
N PHE A 126 -3.62 -21.21 11.45
CA PHE A 126 -3.92 -19.77 11.49
C PHE A 126 -2.70 -18.85 11.63
N SER A 127 -1.55 -19.34 12.09
CA SER A 127 -0.31 -18.55 12.07
C SER A 127 0.27 -18.36 10.66
N HIS A 128 -0.21 -19.11 9.66
CA HIS A 128 0.37 -19.13 8.33
C HIS A 128 0.37 -17.75 7.67
N ASN A 129 -0.75 -17.03 7.72
CA ASN A 129 -0.95 -15.78 7.00
C ASN A 129 -1.83 -14.81 7.79
N PHE A 130 -1.70 -14.84 9.12
CA PHE A 130 -2.45 -14.00 10.04
C PHE A 130 -2.31 -12.52 9.69
N ALA A 131 -3.39 -11.90 9.22
CA ALA A 131 -3.39 -10.53 8.72
C ALA A 131 -4.33 -9.65 9.57
N PRO A 132 -3.81 -8.98 10.61
CA PRO A 132 -4.62 -8.11 11.46
C PRO A 132 -4.84 -6.74 10.82
N PHE A 133 -5.93 -6.08 11.23
CA PHE A 133 -6.24 -4.69 10.91
C PHE A 133 -7.02 -4.06 12.07
N VAL A 134 -7.00 -2.72 12.15
CA VAL A 134 -7.86 -1.94 13.04
C VAL A 134 -9.18 -1.72 12.33
N ASP A 135 -10.28 -2.13 12.96
CA ASP A 135 -11.60 -1.96 12.39
C ASP A 135 -12.09 -0.52 12.60
N THR A 136 -12.05 0.26 11.53
CA THR A 136 -12.49 1.65 11.52
C THR A 136 -14.00 1.83 11.29
N ARG A 137 -14.78 0.74 11.21
CA ARG A 137 -16.24 0.86 11.06
C ARG A 137 -16.84 1.59 12.27
N PRO A 138 -17.65 2.65 12.07
CA PRO A 138 -18.33 3.33 13.17
C PRO A 138 -19.16 2.36 14.02
N GLY A 139 -19.09 2.50 15.34
CA GLY A 139 -19.87 1.68 16.28
C GLY A 139 -19.33 0.25 16.51
N VAL A 140 -18.12 -0.07 16.06
CA VAL A 140 -17.46 -1.33 16.42
C VAL A 140 -17.28 -1.45 17.94
N SER A 141 -17.63 -2.62 18.47
CA SER A 141 -17.40 -2.98 19.87
C SER A 141 -15.92 -2.86 20.21
N HIS A 142 -15.61 -2.35 21.41
CA HIS A 142 -14.24 -2.29 21.93
C HIS A 142 -13.54 -3.66 21.89
N SER A 143 -14.28 -4.73 22.22
CA SER A 143 -13.78 -6.12 22.20
C SER A 143 -13.48 -6.67 20.79
N GLU A 144 -13.72 -5.87 19.76
CA GLU A 144 -13.51 -6.19 18.34
C GLU A 144 -12.78 -5.08 17.59
N ARG A 145 -12.13 -4.15 18.31
CA ARG A 145 -11.36 -3.05 17.74
C ARG A 145 -10.35 -3.54 16.71
N TYR A 146 -9.68 -4.64 17.00
CA TYR A 146 -8.81 -5.33 16.08
C TYR A 146 -9.52 -6.56 15.52
N LYS A 147 -9.37 -6.79 14.22
CA LYS A 147 -9.83 -7.98 13.52
C LYS A 147 -8.70 -8.56 12.69
N ALA A 148 -8.77 -9.84 12.37
CA ALA A 148 -7.82 -10.46 11.46
C ALA A 148 -8.48 -11.55 10.61
N LEU A 149 -7.88 -11.85 9.46
CA LEU A 149 -8.15 -13.05 8.69
C LEU A 149 -6.94 -13.98 8.72
N ALA A 150 -7.20 -15.29 8.78
CA ALA A 150 -6.15 -16.30 8.68
C ALA A 150 -6.69 -17.65 8.20
N GLY A 151 -5.89 -18.42 7.49
CA GLY A 151 -6.26 -19.77 7.06
C GLY A 151 -5.48 -20.26 5.85
N THR A 152 -5.97 -21.34 5.24
CA THR A 152 -5.40 -22.01 4.06
C THR A 152 -6.53 -22.37 3.10
N VAL A 153 -6.18 -22.89 1.91
CA VAL A 153 -7.18 -23.39 0.96
C VAL A 153 -8.07 -24.47 1.58
N GLU A 154 -7.51 -25.33 2.44
CA GLU A 154 -8.26 -26.42 3.08
C GLU A 154 -9.18 -25.92 4.21
N SER A 155 -8.77 -24.91 4.98
CA SER A 155 -9.55 -24.41 6.12
C SER A 155 -10.56 -23.31 5.76
N GLY A 156 -10.38 -22.65 4.61
CA GLY A 156 -10.92 -21.31 4.36
C GLY A 156 -10.26 -20.26 5.26
N LEU A 157 -10.62 -18.99 5.08
CA LEU A 157 -10.20 -17.89 5.97
C LEU A 157 -11.16 -17.75 7.14
N TRP A 158 -10.60 -17.74 8.34
CA TRP A 158 -11.30 -17.55 9.61
C TRP A 158 -11.09 -16.15 10.12
N GLY A 159 -12.09 -15.62 10.82
CA GLY A 159 -12.00 -14.33 11.49
C GLY A 159 -11.44 -14.47 12.90
N PHE A 160 -10.67 -13.47 13.31
CA PHE A 160 -10.25 -13.27 14.70
C PHE A 160 -10.62 -11.86 15.14
N ALA A 161 -10.77 -11.69 16.45
CA ALA A 161 -11.01 -10.39 17.07
C ALA A 161 -10.12 -10.22 18.30
N SER A 162 -9.75 -8.97 18.57
CA SER A 162 -9.00 -8.59 19.75
C SER A 162 -9.37 -7.16 20.16
N GLU A 163 -9.36 -6.92 21.46
CA GLU A 163 -9.50 -5.59 22.04
C GLU A 163 -8.18 -4.81 21.97
N ASP A 164 -7.10 -5.47 22.37
CA ASP A 164 -5.79 -4.87 22.60
C ASP A 164 -4.81 -5.13 21.45
N GLY A 165 -5.19 -5.92 20.45
CA GLY A 165 -4.33 -6.35 19.34
C GLY A 165 -3.30 -7.43 19.73
N ILE A 166 -3.32 -7.89 20.97
CA ILE A 166 -2.32 -8.81 21.55
C ILE A 166 -2.98 -10.15 21.88
N ARG A 167 -4.15 -10.12 22.51
CA ARG A 167 -4.92 -11.31 22.90
C ARG A 167 -6.03 -11.53 21.90
N TRP A 168 -5.87 -12.58 21.09
CA TRP A 168 -6.77 -12.88 20.00
C TRP A 168 -7.69 -14.05 20.34
N ARG A 169 -8.96 -13.91 19.96
CA ARG A 169 -9.95 -14.99 19.98
C ARG A 169 -10.46 -15.24 18.57
N ARG A 170 -10.93 -16.47 18.30
CA ARG A 170 -11.72 -16.72 17.09
C ARG A 170 -12.95 -15.82 17.12
N PHE A 171 -13.26 -15.21 15.99
CA PHE A 171 -14.45 -14.39 15.81
C PHE A 171 -15.70 -15.27 15.77
N ARG A 172 -15.57 -16.52 15.29
CA ARG A 172 -16.61 -17.56 15.26
C ARG A 172 -16.03 -18.94 14.93
N ASP A 173 -16.85 -19.97 15.06
CA ASP A 173 -16.47 -21.38 14.85
C ASP A 173 -16.69 -21.89 13.41
N LYS A 174 -16.58 -21.00 12.40
CA LYS A 174 -16.65 -21.35 10.98
C LYS A 174 -15.87 -20.37 10.11
N PRO A 175 -15.35 -20.78 8.93
CA PRO A 175 -14.69 -19.86 8.01
C PRO A 175 -15.65 -18.76 7.52
N LEU A 176 -15.08 -17.58 7.27
CA LEU A 176 -15.73 -16.41 6.68
C LEU A 176 -15.69 -16.44 5.15
N LEU A 177 -14.59 -16.93 4.58
CA LEU A 177 -14.38 -17.05 3.13
C LEU A 177 -13.86 -18.46 2.83
N THR A 178 -14.43 -19.13 1.83
CA THR A 178 -14.07 -20.51 1.46
C THR A 178 -13.57 -20.66 0.03
N LYS A 179 -13.57 -19.56 -0.75
CA LYS A 179 -13.18 -19.53 -2.16
C LYS A 179 -11.97 -18.62 -2.35
N GLY A 180 -10.83 -19.21 -2.64
CA GLY A 180 -9.54 -18.51 -2.82
C GLY A 180 -8.37 -19.48 -2.68
N ALA A 181 -7.16 -19.05 -3.01
CA ALA A 181 -5.97 -19.89 -2.82
C ALA A 181 -5.47 -19.88 -1.37
N PHE A 182 -5.62 -18.74 -0.67
CA PHE A 182 -5.32 -18.56 0.76
C PHE A 182 -3.93 -19.04 1.24
N ASP A 183 -2.95 -19.21 0.35
CA ASP A 183 -1.55 -19.60 0.61
C ASP A 183 -0.60 -18.40 0.64
N SER A 184 -1.16 -17.19 0.70
CA SER A 184 -0.45 -15.91 0.79
C SER A 184 -1.11 -15.05 1.86
N GLN A 185 -0.55 -13.86 2.15
CA GLN A 185 -1.19 -12.91 3.05
C GLN A 185 -2.51 -12.39 2.45
N ASN A 186 -3.61 -12.61 3.19
CA ASN A 186 -4.97 -12.22 2.76
C ASN A 186 -5.41 -11.02 3.58
N VAL A 187 -5.51 -9.87 2.95
CA VAL A 187 -5.62 -8.59 3.65
C VAL A 187 -7.06 -8.12 3.65
N ALA A 188 -7.53 -7.56 4.76
CA ALA A 188 -8.87 -7.01 4.88
C ALA A 188 -8.88 -5.71 5.68
N PHE A 189 -9.90 -4.89 5.45
CA PHE A 189 -10.13 -3.63 6.13
C PHE A 189 -11.59 -3.19 5.99
N TRP A 190 -12.04 -2.26 6.83
CA TRP A 190 -13.27 -1.51 6.59
C TRP A 190 -13.00 -0.41 5.56
N SER A 191 -13.67 -0.46 4.42
CA SER A 191 -13.64 0.59 3.42
C SER A 191 -14.60 1.71 3.79
N GLN A 192 -14.06 2.90 4.06
CA GLN A 192 -14.88 4.08 4.30
C GLN A 192 -15.59 4.57 3.04
N SER A 193 -14.95 4.45 1.87
CA SER A 193 -15.52 4.93 0.60
C SER A 193 -16.56 3.98 -0.01
N GLU A 194 -16.46 2.68 0.29
CA GLU A 194 -17.42 1.67 -0.19
C GLU A 194 -18.43 1.25 0.89
N HIS A 195 -18.31 1.77 2.11
CA HIS A 195 -19.17 1.46 3.26
C HIS A 195 -19.34 -0.04 3.54
N CYS A 196 -18.27 -0.81 3.36
CA CYS A 196 -18.25 -2.25 3.61
C CYS A 196 -16.85 -2.72 4.01
N TYR A 197 -16.75 -3.92 4.58
CA TYR A 197 -15.47 -4.63 4.66
C TYR A 197 -15.07 -5.11 3.28
N VAL A 198 -13.78 -5.05 3.00
CA VAL A 198 -13.19 -5.56 1.76
C VAL A 198 -12.05 -6.49 2.13
N ALA A 199 -11.95 -7.62 1.45
CA ALA A 199 -10.83 -8.54 1.54
C ALA A 199 -10.19 -8.69 0.17
N TYR A 200 -8.86 -8.63 0.09
CA TYR A 200 -8.06 -8.94 -1.09
C TYR A 200 -7.21 -10.18 -0.83
N PHE A 201 -7.30 -11.15 -1.74
CA PHE A 201 -6.60 -12.42 -1.62
C PHE A 201 -6.25 -12.98 -2.99
N ARG A 202 -5.33 -13.94 -2.99
CA ARG A 202 -4.78 -14.52 -4.20
C ARG A 202 -5.71 -15.57 -4.81
N THR A 203 -5.83 -15.53 -6.12
CA THR A 203 -6.53 -16.50 -6.98
C THR A 203 -5.68 -16.78 -8.23
N TRP A 204 -6.24 -17.51 -9.19
CA TRP A 204 -5.58 -17.88 -10.43
C TRP A 204 -6.52 -17.70 -11.63
N THR A 205 -6.00 -17.21 -12.75
CA THR A 205 -6.80 -16.90 -13.94
C THR A 205 -7.37 -18.16 -14.64
N GLY A 206 -6.73 -19.33 -14.47
CA GLY A 206 -7.13 -20.57 -15.13
C GLY A 206 -7.96 -21.53 -14.26
N GLY A 207 -8.32 -21.13 -13.04
CA GLY A 207 -8.86 -22.04 -12.02
C GLY A 207 -7.80 -22.96 -11.41
N GLY A 208 -8.04 -23.41 -10.17
CA GLY A 208 -7.04 -24.18 -9.42
C GLY A 208 -5.72 -23.41 -9.29
N PHE A 209 -4.61 -24.01 -9.74
CA PHE A 209 -3.26 -23.40 -9.77
C PHE A 209 -2.74 -23.19 -11.21
N ALA A 210 -3.63 -22.97 -12.17
CA ALA A 210 -3.28 -22.80 -13.59
C ALA A 210 -3.29 -21.32 -14.03
N GLY A 211 -2.44 -20.98 -15.00
CA GLY A 211 -2.33 -19.62 -15.55
C GLY A 211 -1.50 -18.70 -14.65
N TYR A 212 -1.97 -17.47 -14.46
CA TYR A 212 -1.26 -16.46 -13.67
C TYR A 212 -1.80 -16.39 -12.26
N ARG A 213 -0.89 -16.10 -11.30
CA ARG A 213 -1.29 -15.74 -9.93
C ARG A 213 -1.88 -14.34 -10.02
N THR A 214 -3.13 -14.19 -9.60
CA THR A 214 -3.86 -12.93 -9.66
C THR A 214 -4.50 -12.62 -8.32
N ILE A 215 -5.18 -11.48 -8.26
CA ILE A 215 -5.82 -10.97 -7.05
C ILE A 215 -7.32 -10.94 -7.29
N SER A 216 -8.07 -11.46 -6.33
CA SER A 216 -9.52 -11.27 -6.22
C SER A 216 -9.86 -10.44 -5.00
N ARG A 217 -11.08 -9.90 -5.00
CA ARG A 217 -11.67 -9.25 -3.84
C ARG A 217 -13.01 -9.87 -3.46
N ALA A 218 -13.38 -9.78 -2.20
CA ALA A 218 -14.74 -10.00 -1.73
C ALA A 218 -15.14 -8.85 -0.79
N THR A 219 -16.44 -8.58 -0.68
CA THR A 219 -16.96 -7.54 0.22
C THR A 219 -17.93 -8.11 1.24
N SER A 220 -18.11 -7.41 2.36
CA SER A 220 -19.06 -7.79 3.39
C SER A 220 -19.62 -6.55 4.09
N PRO A 221 -20.94 -6.43 4.32
CA PRO A 221 -21.49 -5.32 5.09
C PRO A 221 -21.19 -5.44 6.61
N ASP A 222 -20.91 -6.65 7.09
CA ASP A 222 -20.96 -6.98 8.52
C ASP A 222 -19.74 -7.78 9.03
N PHE A 223 -18.74 -8.04 8.16
CA PHE A 223 -17.57 -8.91 8.38
C PHE A 223 -17.90 -10.41 8.48
N VAL A 224 -19.18 -10.77 8.31
CA VAL A 224 -19.73 -12.10 8.51
C VAL A 224 -20.18 -12.70 7.18
N SER A 225 -20.96 -11.93 6.43
CA SER A 225 -21.63 -12.32 5.21
C SER A 225 -20.80 -11.76 4.05
N TRP A 226 -20.01 -12.62 3.41
CA TRP A 226 -19.10 -12.21 2.33
C TRP A 226 -19.70 -12.52 0.97
N SER A 227 -19.48 -11.62 0.02
CA SER A 227 -19.81 -11.83 -1.39
C SER A 227 -18.99 -12.97 -1.99
N GLU A 228 -19.42 -13.44 -3.15
CA GLU A 228 -18.54 -14.24 -4.01
C GLU A 228 -17.28 -13.43 -4.38
N PRO A 229 -16.10 -14.08 -4.48
CA PRO A 229 -14.90 -13.42 -4.95
C PRO A 229 -15.05 -12.94 -6.38
N VAL A 230 -14.62 -11.70 -6.64
CA VAL A 230 -14.51 -11.14 -7.98
C VAL A 230 -13.04 -10.93 -8.33
N GLU A 231 -12.62 -11.42 -9.50
CA GLU A 231 -11.26 -11.21 -10.01
C GLU A 231 -11.03 -9.74 -10.34
N MET A 232 -9.87 -9.22 -9.92
CA MET A 232 -9.47 -7.85 -10.20
C MET A 232 -9.01 -7.71 -11.64
N LYS A 233 -9.44 -6.62 -12.29
CA LYS A 233 -9.08 -6.25 -13.66
C LYS A 233 -7.90 -5.29 -13.65
N PHE A 234 -7.04 -5.39 -14.66
CA PHE A 234 -5.82 -4.60 -14.80
C PHE A 234 -5.78 -3.73 -16.06
N GLY A 235 -6.95 -3.51 -16.70
CA GLY A 235 -7.04 -2.87 -18.01
C GLY A 235 -6.25 -3.64 -19.07
N ASP A 236 -5.59 -2.91 -19.97
CA ASP A 236 -4.81 -3.48 -21.09
C ASP A 236 -3.38 -3.87 -20.70
N THR A 237 -3.03 -3.87 -19.40
CA THR A 237 -1.69 -4.24 -18.96
C THR A 237 -1.48 -5.76 -19.01
N PRO A 238 -0.26 -6.24 -19.29
CA PRO A 238 0.02 -7.67 -19.33
C PRO A 238 -0.20 -8.32 -17.95
N LEU A 239 -0.60 -9.60 -17.99
CA LEU A 239 -0.68 -10.44 -16.81
C LEU A 239 0.73 -10.76 -16.30
N GLU A 240 0.87 -10.75 -14.97
CA GLU A 240 2.09 -11.09 -14.26
C GLU A 240 1.71 -11.95 -13.05
N HIS A 241 2.63 -12.75 -12.50
CA HIS A 241 2.33 -13.49 -11.27
C HIS A 241 2.39 -12.55 -10.06
N LEU A 242 1.24 -12.02 -9.64
CA LEU A 242 1.11 -11.21 -8.43
C LEU A 242 0.84 -12.12 -7.23
N TYR A 243 1.79 -12.20 -6.30
CA TYR A 243 1.77 -13.19 -5.22
C TYR A 243 1.08 -12.66 -3.95
N THR A 244 1.53 -11.54 -3.41
CA THR A 244 0.81 -10.79 -2.37
C THR A 244 0.15 -9.58 -3.01
N SER A 245 -0.95 -9.04 -2.45
CA SER A 245 -1.54 -7.78 -2.91
C SER A 245 -1.00 -6.57 -2.13
N GLN A 246 -0.96 -6.71 -0.81
CA GLN A 246 -0.68 -5.63 0.15
C GLN A 246 -1.57 -4.41 -0.03
N THR A 247 -2.80 -4.62 -0.50
CA THR A 247 -3.79 -3.56 -0.74
C THR A 247 -4.36 -3.03 0.58
N HIS A 248 -4.31 -1.72 0.77
CA HIS A 248 -4.91 -1.05 1.93
C HIS A 248 -5.26 0.42 1.60
N PRO A 249 -6.19 1.03 2.35
CA PRO A 249 -6.47 2.46 2.22
C PRO A 249 -5.25 3.31 2.52
N TYR A 250 -5.02 4.32 1.70
CA TYR A 250 -3.96 5.28 1.93
C TYR A 250 -4.32 6.23 3.07
N PHE A 251 -3.42 6.40 4.05
CA PHE A 251 -3.74 7.03 5.33
C PHE A 251 -4.12 8.53 5.25
N ARG A 252 -3.75 9.24 4.18
CA ARG A 252 -4.18 10.64 3.94
C ARG A 252 -5.34 10.79 2.95
N ALA A 253 -5.69 9.72 2.23
CA ALA A 253 -6.75 9.71 1.22
C ALA A 253 -7.42 8.32 1.19
N PRO A 254 -8.25 7.98 2.21
CA PRO A 254 -8.74 6.62 2.41
C PRO A 254 -9.72 6.12 1.33
N HIS A 255 -10.14 6.99 0.40
CA HIS A 255 -10.89 6.61 -0.81
C HIS A 255 -9.97 6.11 -1.95
N ILE A 256 -8.65 6.17 -1.78
CA ILE A 256 -7.64 5.58 -2.66
C ILE A 256 -6.97 4.44 -1.90
N TYR A 257 -6.95 3.25 -2.49
CA TYR A 257 -6.22 2.10 -1.95
C TYR A 257 -4.93 1.94 -2.74
N VAL A 258 -3.81 1.89 -2.03
CA VAL A 258 -2.50 1.60 -2.60
C VAL A 258 -2.20 0.12 -2.42
N ALA A 259 -1.51 -0.47 -3.39
CA ALA A 259 -1.12 -1.87 -3.37
C ALA A 259 0.34 -2.00 -3.81
N THR A 260 1.08 -2.83 -3.09
CA THR A 260 2.50 -3.13 -3.35
C THR A 260 2.70 -4.63 -3.56
N PRO A 261 2.10 -5.21 -4.62
CA PRO A 261 2.16 -6.64 -4.81
C PRO A 261 3.58 -7.11 -5.08
N MET A 262 3.93 -8.28 -4.55
CA MET A 262 5.14 -8.98 -4.96
C MET A 262 4.91 -9.60 -6.34
N ARG A 263 5.61 -9.10 -7.35
CA ARG A 263 5.65 -9.74 -8.66
C ARG A 263 6.68 -10.85 -8.62
N PHE A 264 6.21 -12.06 -8.90
CA PHE A 264 7.01 -13.28 -8.95
C PHE A 264 7.32 -13.63 -10.40
N VAL A 265 8.57 -14.01 -10.69
CA VAL A 265 9.00 -14.36 -12.05
C VAL A 265 9.54 -15.80 -12.04
N PRO A 266 8.67 -16.80 -12.32
CA PRO A 266 9.06 -18.20 -12.24
C PRO A 266 10.16 -18.55 -13.25
N GLY A 267 11.11 -19.37 -12.82
CA GLY A 267 12.23 -19.87 -13.64
C GLY A 267 13.26 -18.81 -14.03
N ARG A 268 13.10 -17.55 -13.58
CA ARG A 268 14.06 -16.48 -13.85
C ARG A 268 15.11 -16.45 -12.75
N LYS A 269 16.28 -16.99 -13.04
CA LYS A 269 17.41 -17.12 -12.11
C LYS A 269 18.51 -16.10 -12.39
N VAL A 270 19.09 -15.53 -11.32
CA VAL A 270 20.30 -14.68 -11.37
C VAL A 270 21.48 -15.34 -10.66
N LEU A 271 21.23 -16.02 -9.54
CA LEU A 271 22.28 -16.70 -8.78
C LEU A 271 22.75 -17.97 -9.51
N THR A 272 24.06 -18.21 -9.49
CA THR A 272 24.59 -19.56 -9.73
C THR A 272 24.28 -20.49 -8.55
N ASP A 273 24.35 -21.81 -8.75
CA ASP A 273 24.15 -22.76 -7.65
C ASP A 273 25.19 -22.60 -6.53
N GLU A 274 26.42 -22.26 -6.89
CA GLU A 274 27.49 -21.99 -5.94
C GLU A 274 27.20 -20.73 -5.11
N GLN A 275 26.79 -19.63 -5.75
CA GLN A 275 26.38 -18.42 -5.03
C GLN A 275 25.18 -18.68 -4.12
N ALA A 276 24.16 -19.42 -4.59
CA ALA A 276 23.01 -19.77 -3.77
C ALA A 276 23.41 -20.59 -2.53
N LYS A 277 24.35 -21.54 -2.68
CA LYS A 277 24.90 -22.32 -1.58
C LYS A 277 25.71 -21.44 -0.61
N MET A 278 26.56 -20.54 -1.11
CA MET A 278 27.35 -19.61 -0.29
C MET A 278 26.47 -18.67 0.54
N LEU A 279 25.36 -18.21 -0.04
CA LEU A 279 24.37 -17.35 0.63
C LEU A 279 23.44 -18.13 1.57
N GLY A 280 23.51 -19.46 1.58
CA GLY A 280 22.62 -20.31 2.39
C GLY A 280 21.15 -20.24 1.95
N VAL A 281 20.89 -20.00 0.66
CA VAL A 281 19.53 -19.99 0.11
C VAL A 281 19.00 -21.43 0.15
N ASN A 282 17.80 -21.62 0.70
CA ASN A 282 17.13 -22.91 0.61
C ASN A 282 16.93 -23.29 -0.89
N PRO A 283 17.29 -24.51 -1.31
CA PRO A 283 17.23 -24.92 -2.72
C PRO A 283 15.87 -24.71 -3.40
N GLY A 284 14.77 -24.82 -2.64
CA GLY A 284 13.41 -24.60 -3.15
C GLY A 284 13.08 -23.14 -3.50
N TYR A 285 13.97 -22.19 -3.20
CA TYR A 285 13.75 -20.75 -3.37
C TYR A 285 14.82 -20.06 -4.25
N ALA A 286 15.78 -20.82 -4.78
CA ALA A 286 16.87 -20.30 -5.61
C ALA A 286 16.55 -20.27 -7.12
N GLY A 287 15.41 -20.82 -7.53
CA GLY A 287 15.05 -21.03 -8.94
C GLY A 287 14.32 -19.87 -9.62
N ASP A 288 13.91 -18.85 -8.85
CA ASP A 288 13.08 -17.76 -9.34
C ASP A 288 13.55 -16.41 -8.78
N THR A 289 12.91 -15.34 -9.24
CA THR A 289 13.13 -13.97 -8.75
C THR A 289 11.82 -13.28 -8.44
N ALA A 290 11.90 -12.23 -7.63
CA ALA A 290 10.75 -11.39 -7.31
C ALA A 290 11.14 -9.93 -7.11
N ASP A 291 10.20 -9.04 -7.37
CA ASP A 291 10.31 -7.62 -7.02
C ASP A 291 8.97 -7.07 -6.52
N THR A 292 8.96 -5.81 -6.10
CA THR A 292 7.74 -5.11 -5.65
C THR A 292 7.31 -4.14 -6.73
N VAL A 293 6.06 -4.23 -7.19
CA VAL A 293 5.46 -3.24 -8.11
C VAL A 293 4.43 -2.38 -7.37
N PHE A 294 3.96 -1.30 -7.98
CA PHE A 294 2.98 -0.39 -7.39
C PHE A 294 1.73 -0.30 -8.26
N MET A 295 0.57 -0.26 -7.63
CA MET A 295 -0.71 -0.02 -8.29
C MET A 295 -1.71 0.59 -7.30
N ALA A 296 -2.79 1.17 -7.83
CA ALA A 296 -3.83 1.80 -7.03
C ALA A 296 -5.23 1.39 -7.47
N THR A 297 -6.22 1.54 -6.60
CA THR A 297 -7.64 1.38 -6.91
C THR A 297 -8.45 2.35 -6.05
N ARG A 298 -9.67 2.69 -6.47
CA ARG A 298 -10.60 3.51 -5.69
C ARG A 298 -11.79 2.71 -5.17
N GLY A 299 -11.57 1.40 -4.98
CA GLY A 299 -12.62 0.41 -4.77
C GLY A 299 -13.07 -0.23 -6.07
N GLY A 300 -14.13 -1.04 -6.00
CA GLY A 300 -14.59 -1.80 -7.16
C GLY A 300 -13.58 -2.87 -7.62
N GLU A 301 -13.67 -3.25 -8.89
CA GLU A 301 -12.99 -4.44 -9.44
C GLU A 301 -11.76 -4.12 -10.29
N ARG A 302 -11.24 -2.90 -10.24
CA ARG A 302 -10.16 -2.46 -11.15
C ARG A 302 -8.97 -1.91 -10.38
N PHE A 303 -7.78 -2.44 -10.69
CA PHE A 303 -6.52 -1.77 -10.39
C PHE A 303 -6.09 -0.91 -11.59
N VAL A 304 -5.57 0.27 -11.26
CA VAL A 304 -4.86 1.16 -12.17
C VAL A 304 -3.37 0.89 -12.03
N ARG A 305 -2.72 0.62 -13.17
CA ARG A 305 -1.31 0.28 -13.29
C ARG A 305 -0.65 1.22 -14.30
N LEU A 306 -0.29 2.41 -13.84
CA LEU A 306 0.33 3.43 -14.69
C LEU A 306 1.76 3.06 -15.09
N PHE A 307 2.44 2.28 -14.25
CA PHE A 307 3.83 1.86 -14.41
C PHE A 307 3.94 0.36 -14.20
N LEU A 308 4.73 -0.31 -15.04
CA LEU A 308 5.02 -1.75 -14.93
C LEU A 308 6.43 -2.02 -14.40
N GLU A 309 7.25 -0.98 -14.31
CA GLU A 309 8.57 -1.01 -13.72
C GLU A 309 8.50 -1.34 -12.22
N SER A 310 9.51 -2.03 -11.71
CA SER A 310 9.61 -2.31 -10.27
C SER A 310 9.63 -1.01 -9.47
N PHE A 311 8.73 -0.92 -8.50
CA PHE A 311 8.66 0.14 -7.50
C PHE A 311 9.82 0.00 -6.51
N ILE A 312 10.03 -1.20 -5.96
CA ILE A 312 11.24 -1.56 -5.21
C ILE A 312 11.95 -2.70 -5.94
N ARG A 313 13.16 -2.42 -6.43
CA ARG A 313 14.01 -3.41 -7.12
C ARG A 313 14.72 -4.33 -6.11
N PRO A 314 15.18 -5.53 -6.53
CA PRO A 314 16.00 -6.40 -5.68
C PRO A 314 17.30 -5.74 -5.19
N GLY A 315 17.91 -4.88 -6.01
CA GLY A 315 19.13 -4.14 -5.68
C GLY A 315 20.41 -4.94 -5.97
N SER A 316 21.53 -4.47 -5.43
CA SER A 316 22.85 -5.09 -5.60
C SER A 316 23.12 -6.26 -4.64
N ASP A 317 22.31 -6.42 -3.58
CA ASP A 317 22.38 -7.58 -2.70
C ASP A 317 21.91 -8.83 -3.46
N LEU A 318 22.85 -9.74 -3.76
CA LEU A 318 22.57 -10.99 -4.44
C LEU A 318 21.55 -11.86 -3.69
N GLY A 319 21.50 -11.78 -2.36
CA GLY A 319 20.52 -12.49 -1.55
C GLY A 319 19.06 -12.08 -1.80
N ASN A 320 18.83 -10.96 -2.51
CA ASN A 320 17.50 -10.51 -2.89
C ASN A 320 17.05 -10.99 -4.28
N TRP A 321 17.88 -11.74 -5.00
CA TRP A 321 17.52 -12.31 -6.30
C TRP A 321 17.03 -13.76 -6.17
N VAL A 322 15.99 -13.95 -5.35
CA VAL A 322 15.39 -15.25 -5.00
C VAL A 322 13.85 -15.16 -4.98
N SER A 323 13.15 -16.30 -4.95
CA SER A 323 11.69 -16.44 -5.19
C SER A 323 10.77 -15.55 -4.36
N ARG A 324 11.17 -15.11 -3.15
CA ARG A 324 10.30 -14.35 -2.22
C ARG A 324 10.96 -13.11 -1.61
N ALA A 325 12.09 -12.66 -2.14
CA ALA A 325 12.77 -11.46 -1.63
C ALA A 325 12.17 -10.13 -2.15
N GLY A 326 10.98 -10.15 -2.74
CA GLY A 326 10.23 -8.99 -3.23
C GLY A 326 9.03 -8.61 -2.34
N MET A 327 8.83 -9.28 -1.20
CA MET A 327 7.62 -9.13 -0.40
C MET A 327 7.64 -7.85 0.43
N ALA A 328 6.82 -6.87 0.05
CA ALA A 328 6.50 -5.73 0.88
C ALA A 328 5.55 -6.13 2.04
N ALA A 329 5.67 -5.43 3.16
CA ALA A 329 4.73 -5.50 4.25
C ALA A 329 3.40 -4.84 3.89
N LEU A 330 2.30 -5.35 4.45
CA LEU A 330 1.06 -4.60 4.53
C LEU A 330 1.29 -3.37 5.42
N GLY A 331 0.78 -2.21 5.01
CA GLY A 331 0.85 -0.98 5.81
C GLY A 331 2.02 -0.08 5.41
N ILE A 332 1.71 0.90 4.56
CA ILE A 332 2.54 2.08 4.34
C ILE A 332 2.13 3.10 5.39
N VAL A 333 3.09 3.54 6.20
CA VAL A 333 2.82 4.32 7.42
C VAL A 333 3.64 5.59 7.45
N PRO A 334 3.10 6.70 7.99
CA PRO A 334 3.92 7.87 8.24
C PRO A 334 5.04 7.51 9.22
N THR A 335 6.25 8.00 9.00
CA THR A 335 7.38 7.88 9.97
C THR A 335 8.07 9.21 10.20
N GLY A 336 7.50 10.28 9.68
CA GLY A 336 7.92 11.66 9.88
C GLY A 336 6.89 12.63 9.30
N PRO A 337 7.06 13.95 9.48
CA PRO A 337 6.11 14.94 8.99
C PRO A 337 5.90 14.90 7.47
N ALA A 338 6.98 14.71 6.70
CA ALA A 338 6.97 14.64 5.24
C ALA A 338 7.52 13.32 4.69
N GLU A 339 7.57 12.28 5.52
CA GLU A 339 8.14 10.98 5.20
C GLU A 339 7.19 9.85 5.58
N MET A 340 7.06 8.88 4.67
CA MET A 340 6.39 7.61 4.93
C MET A 340 7.35 6.45 4.71
N SER A 341 7.13 5.36 5.45
CA SER A 341 7.91 4.14 5.34
C SER A 341 7.13 3.01 4.70
N ILE A 342 7.86 2.26 3.89
CA ILE A 342 7.47 0.96 3.36
C ILE A 342 8.48 -0.04 3.88
N TYR A 343 8.05 -1.22 4.30
CA TYR A 343 8.95 -2.25 4.76
C TYR A 343 8.95 -3.40 3.76
N LYS A 344 10.11 -3.97 3.46
CA LYS A 344 10.25 -5.06 2.50
C LYS A 344 11.17 -6.11 3.06
N GLN A 345 10.75 -7.36 2.92
CA GLN A 345 11.56 -8.49 3.31
C GLN A 345 12.78 -8.64 2.41
N ALA A 346 13.92 -8.94 3.02
CA ALA A 346 15.19 -9.24 2.36
C ALA A 346 15.76 -10.56 2.89
N GLY A 347 16.47 -11.29 2.04
CA GLY A 347 17.09 -12.56 2.43
C GLY A 347 16.08 -13.66 2.83
N TYR A 348 14.91 -13.73 2.18
CA TYR A 348 13.94 -14.81 2.45
C TYR A 348 14.58 -16.18 2.19
N ALA A 349 14.25 -17.16 3.03
CA ALA A 349 14.79 -18.52 3.01
C ALA A 349 16.33 -18.58 3.12
N GLN A 350 16.93 -17.58 3.78
CA GLN A 350 18.35 -17.49 4.10
C GLN A 350 18.54 -17.15 5.59
N PRO A 351 19.71 -17.46 6.20
CA PRO A 351 20.03 -17.07 7.57
C PRO A 351 19.99 -15.55 7.81
N THR A 352 20.16 -14.74 6.77
CA THR A 352 20.15 -13.28 6.84
C THR A 352 18.76 -12.64 6.72
N SER A 353 17.69 -13.43 6.85
CA SER A 353 16.30 -12.97 6.71
C SER A 353 16.01 -11.81 7.65
N ARG A 354 15.48 -10.72 7.09
CA ARG A 354 15.26 -9.45 7.79
C ARG A 354 14.20 -8.62 7.09
N LEU A 355 13.70 -7.61 7.78
CA LEU A 355 12.86 -6.57 7.21
C LEU A 355 13.67 -5.29 7.03
N ILE A 356 13.68 -4.76 5.81
CA ILE A 356 14.35 -3.51 5.45
C ILE A 356 13.31 -2.39 5.39
N ARG A 357 13.64 -1.24 5.96
CA ARG A 357 12.87 -0.02 5.85
C ARG A 357 13.25 0.71 4.58
N TYR A 358 12.26 1.18 3.85
CA TYR A 358 12.39 2.09 2.72
C TYR A 358 11.62 3.37 3.00
N ILE A 359 12.17 4.51 2.62
CA ILE A 359 11.54 5.83 2.79
C ILE A 359 11.06 6.39 1.45
N LEU A 360 9.96 7.12 1.52
CA LEU A 360 9.42 7.90 0.41
C LEU A 360 8.82 9.18 0.99
N ARG A 361 8.82 10.28 0.23
CA ARG A 361 8.09 11.49 0.64
C ARG A 361 6.60 11.15 0.84
N THR A 362 5.93 11.83 1.76
CA THR A 362 4.49 11.67 1.94
C THR A 362 3.73 12.01 0.63
N ASP A 363 2.76 11.17 0.25
CA ASP A 363 2.01 11.18 -1.03
C ASP A 363 2.87 10.89 -2.28
N GLY A 364 4.16 10.60 -2.10
CA GLY A 364 5.19 10.64 -3.12
C GLY A 364 5.22 9.50 -4.13
N PHE A 365 4.18 8.71 -4.30
CA PHE A 365 4.22 7.54 -5.18
C PHE A 365 4.45 7.92 -6.63
N ILE A 366 3.60 8.81 -7.15
CA ILE A 366 3.59 9.27 -8.52
C ILE A 366 3.37 10.78 -8.52
N SER A 367 4.15 11.50 -9.32
CA SER A 367 3.93 12.94 -9.59
C SER A 367 3.50 13.19 -11.02
N VAL A 368 2.88 14.34 -11.26
CA VAL A 368 2.97 15.02 -12.54
C VAL A 368 4.31 15.77 -12.55
N ASN A 369 5.23 15.35 -13.42
CA ASN A 369 6.56 15.91 -13.56
C ASN A 369 6.62 16.84 -14.79
N ALA A 370 7.17 18.04 -14.60
CA ALA A 370 7.55 18.93 -15.69
C ALA A 370 9.08 19.07 -15.75
N PRO A 371 9.70 18.90 -16.94
CA PRO A 371 11.14 19.11 -17.12
C PRO A 371 11.50 20.60 -17.04
N PHE A 372 12.79 20.90 -17.11
CA PHE A 372 13.29 22.28 -17.13
C PHE A 372 12.81 23.10 -18.35
N SER A 373 12.43 22.46 -19.45
CA SER A 373 11.80 23.15 -20.60
C SER A 373 10.37 23.63 -20.31
N GLY A 374 9.81 23.24 -19.17
CA GLY A 374 8.43 23.53 -18.79
C GLY A 374 7.43 22.51 -19.29
N GLY A 375 6.24 22.53 -18.68
CA GLY A 375 5.10 21.72 -19.05
C GLY A 375 3.85 22.16 -18.28
N GLU A 376 2.70 21.64 -18.68
CA GLU A 376 1.43 21.92 -18.01
C GLU A 376 0.56 20.67 -17.87
N MET A 377 -0.31 20.70 -16.87
CA MET A 377 -1.40 19.76 -16.69
C MET A 377 -2.70 20.53 -16.44
N VAL A 378 -3.78 20.12 -17.11
CA VAL A 378 -5.11 20.64 -16.87
C VAL A 378 -5.98 19.52 -16.35
N THR A 379 -6.67 19.79 -15.24
CA THR A 379 -7.58 18.82 -14.67
C THR A 379 -8.84 18.69 -15.52
N ARG A 380 -9.51 17.54 -15.40
CA ARG A 380 -10.94 17.44 -15.71
C ARG A 380 -11.72 18.48 -14.89
N PRO A 381 -12.93 18.90 -15.31
CA PRO A 381 -13.80 19.68 -14.47
C PRO A 381 -13.96 19.00 -13.11
N LEU A 382 -13.84 19.75 -12.03
CA LEU A 382 -13.95 19.26 -10.67
C LEU A 382 -14.84 20.18 -9.82
N VAL A 383 -15.45 19.60 -8.80
CA VAL A 383 -16.22 20.32 -7.78
C VAL A 383 -15.60 20.02 -6.41
N PHE A 384 -15.29 21.09 -5.67
CA PHE A 384 -14.60 21.00 -4.38
C PHE A 384 -15.38 21.68 -3.25
N ALA A 385 -14.97 21.39 -2.02
CA ALA A 385 -15.36 22.08 -0.81
C ALA A 385 -14.10 22.57 -0.07
N GLY A 386 -14.18 23.76 0.53
CA GLY A 386 -13.06 24.44 1.17
C GLY A 386 -12.84 25.84 0.61
N ARG A 387 -11.82 26.53 1.13
CA ARG A 387 -11.53 27.95 0.85
C ARG A 387 -10.12 28.20 0.35
N LYS A 388 -9.21 27.24 0.44
CA LYS A 388 -7.82 27.36 -0.01
C LYS A 388 -7.40 26.10 -0.75
N LEU A 389 -6.63 26.27 -1.83
CA LEU A 389 -6.00 25.16 -2.52
C LEU A 389 -4.64 24.85 -1.86
N SER A 390 -4.49 23.64 -1.34
CA SER A 390 -3.24 23.07 -0.83
C SER A 390 -2.65 22.11 -1.87
N ILE A 391 -1.33 22.18 -2.11
CA ILE A 391 -0.61 21.29 -3.00
C ILE A 391 0.58 20.64 -2.29
N ASN A 392 0.85 19.39 -2.67
CA ASN A 392 2.08 18.68 -2.35
C ASN A 392 2.97 18.71 -3.60
N PHE A 393 4.11 19.40 -3.53
CA PHE A 393 4.98 19.64 -4.67
C PHE A 393 6.45 19.75 -4.27
N ALA A 394 7.34 19.62 -5.25
CA ALA A 394 8.75 19.95 -5.13
C ALA A 394 9.25 20.62 -6.41
N THR A 395 10.14 21.60 -6.30
CA THR A 395 10.81 22.24 -7.44
C THR A 395 12.32 22.25 -7.25
N GLY A 396 13.06 22.27 -8.36
CA GLY A 396 14.43 22.79 -8.32
C GLY A 396 14.44 24.29 -7.95
N ALA A 397 15.60 24.81 -7.57
CA ALA A 397 15.74 26.22 -7.17
C ALA A 397 15.42 27.22 -8.32
N ALA A 398 15.53 26.76 -9.57
CA ALA A 398 15.15 27.50 -10.77
C ALA A 398 13.80 27.02 -11.36
N GLY A 399 13.17 26.05 -10.69
CA GLY A 399 11.85 25.54 -11.03
C GLY A 399 10.73 26.38 -10.44
N GLU A 400 9.52 26.15 -10.93
CA GLU A 400 8.32 26.85 -10.46
C GLU A 400 7.06 26.03 -10.70
N VAL A 401 6.04 26.31 -9.89
CA VAL A 401 4.65 25.90 -10.13
C VAL A 401 3.76 27.13 -10.05
N ARG A 402 2.88 27.33 -11.03
CA ARG A 402 1.80 28.31 -11.01
C ARG A 402 0.48 27.62 -11.29
N VAL A 403 -0.58 28.09 -10.64
CA VAL A 403 -1.91 27.50 -10.77
C VAL A 403 -2.89 28.56 -11.26
N GLU A 404 -3.52 28.27 -12.39
CA GLU A 404 -4.66 29.02 -12.91
C GLU A 404 -5.95 28.26 -12.62
N VAL A 405 -6.99 28.97 -12.17
CA VAL A 405 -8.33 28.40 -12.03
C VAL A 405 -9.16 28.83 -13.24
N GLN A 406 -9.76 27.87 -13.93
CA GLN A 406 -10.57 28.09 -15.12
C GLN A 406 -12.03 27.70 -14.88
N ASP A 407 -12.94 28.27 -15.66
CA ASP A 407 -14.32 27.78 -15.78
C ASP A 407 -14.36 26.41 -16.49
N ALA A 408 -15.55 25.79 -16.58
CA ALA A 408 -15.74 24.51 -17.26
C ALA A 408 -15.32 24.52 -18.75
N ASN A 409 -15.31 25.69 -19.39
CA ASN A 409 -14.92 25.88 -20.80
C ASN A 409 -13.41 26.16 -20.97
N GLY A 410 -12.64 26.16 -19.88
CA GLY A 410 -11.20 26.42 -19.92
C GLY A 410 -10.82 27.90 -20.00
N ARG A 411 -11.74 28.83 -19.70
CA ARG A 411 -11.44 30.26 -19.60
C ARG A 411 -10.97 30.60 -18.20
N ALA A 412 -9.84 31.30 -18.08
CA ALA A 412 -9.33 31.75 -16.79
C ALA A 412 -10.36 32.61 -16.05
N LEU A 413 -10.55 32.34 -14.76
CA LEU A 413 -11.42 33.14 -13.89
C LEU A 413 -10.70 34.42 -13.45
N GLU A 414 -11.44 35.52 -13.35
CA GLU A 414 -10.89 36.82 -12.97
C GLU A 414 -10.20 36.75 -11.58
N GLY A 415 -8.95 37.21 -11.50
CA GLY A 415 -8.14 37.16 -10.27
C GLY A 415 -7.48 35.81 -9.99
N PHE A 416 -7.75 34.79 -10.81
CA PHE A 416 -7.19 33.44 -10.71
C PHE A 416 -6.47 32.98 -11.98
N GLY A 417 -6.21 33.90 -12.93
CA GLY A 417 -5.45 33.62 -14.15
C GLY A 417 -3.95 33.51 -13.91
N LEU A 418 -3.19 33.00 -14.88
CA LEU A 418 -1.72 32.88 -14.78
C LEU A 418 -1.00 34.21 -14.50
N ALA A 419 -1.54 35.33 -14.98
CA ALA A 419 -0.98 36.66 -14.70
C ALA A 419 -1.15 37.08 -13.22
N ASP A 420 -2.12 36.49 -12.52
CA ASP A 420 -2.39 36.73 -11.10
C ASP A 420 -1.81 35.63 -10.20
N ALA A 421 -1.51 34.45 -10.75
CA ALA A 421 -0.92 33.34 -10.02
C ALA A 421 0.46 33.70 -9.46
N VAL A 422 0.64 33.52 -8.16
CA VAL A 422 1.94 33.67 -7.50
C VAL A 422 2.75 32.40 -7.73
N GLU A 423 4.03 32.58 -8.01
CA GLU A 423 4.99 31.50 -8.15
C GLU A 423 5.10 30.68 -6.86
N GLN A 424 4.99 29.36 -6.97
CA GLN A 424 5.27 28.43 -5.89
C GLN A 424 6.63 27.77 -6.13
N ILE A 425 7.54 27.90 -5.16
CA ILE A 425 8.88 27.30 -5.16
C ILE A 425 9.13 26.57 -3.85
N GLY A 426 9.98 25.54 -3.88
CA GLY A 426 10.42 24.79 -2.71
C GLY A 426 9.92 23.34 -2.69
N ASP A 427 9.95 22.73 -1.51
CA ASP A 427 9.48 21.35 -1.26
C ASP A 427 8.55 21.36 -0.05
N ASP A 428 7.27 21.14 -0.30
CA ASP A 428 6.21 21.24 0.71
C ASP A 428 5.10 20.22 0.40
N ILE A 429 4.53 19.65 1.46
CA ILE A 429 3.47 18.64 1.36
C ILE A 429 2.07 19.24 1.52
N ASP A 430 1.98 20.51 1.91
CA ASP A 430 0.75 21.24 2.26
C ASP A 430 0.83 22.74 1.92
N ARG A 431 1.49 23.11 0.81
CA ARG A 431 1.61 24.52 0.38
C ARG A 431 0.26 25.09 -0.02
N ILE A 432 -0.15 26.15 0.65
CA ILE A 432 -1.29 26.96 0.22
C ILE A 432 -0.91 27.80 -1.01
N VAL A 433 -1.61 27.56 -2.11
CA VAL A 433 -1.48 28.30 -3.35
C VAL A 433 -2.05 29.70 -3.18
N THR A 434 -1.38 30.69 -3.76
CA THR A 434 -1.78 32.09 -3.68
C THR A 434 -1.82 32.76 -5.05
N TRP A 435 -2.68 33.77 -5.15
CA TRP A 435 -2.75 34.72 -6.25
C TRP A 435 -2.51 36.12 -5.70
N LYS A 436 -2.34 37.12 -6.57
CA LYS A 436 -2.09 38.52 -6.17
C LYS A 436 -3.11 39.08 -5.15
N LYS A 437 -4.36 38.62 -5.22
CA LYS A 437 -5.45 39.04 -4.31
C LYS A 437 -5.54 38.21 -3.01
N GLY A 438 -4.74 37.14 -2.86
CA GLY A 438 -4.73 36.26 -1.69
C GLY A 438 -4.88 34.77 -2.02
N ALA A 439 -5.23 33.97 -1.02
CA ALA A 439 -5.37 32.51 -1.12
C ALA A 439 -6.82 32.01 -1.24
N ASP A 440 -7.80 32.92 -1.11
CA ASP A 440 -9.21 32.54 -0.95
C ASP A 440 -9.86 32.15 -2.28
N VAL A 441 -10.30 30.91 -2.36
CA VAL A 441 -11.09 30.32 -3.46
C VAL A 441 -12.51 29.97 -3.01
N GLY A 442 -12.93 30.40 -1.81
CA GLY A 442 -14.23 30.03 -1.23
C GLY A 442 -15.45 30.44 -2.08
N SER A 443 -15.35 31.52 -2.87
CA SER A 443 -16.39 31.94 -3.83
C SER A 443 -16.54 31.00 -5.04
N LEU A 444 -15.59 30.09 -5.22
CA LEU A 444 -15.58 29.07 -6.27
C LEU A 444 -16.03 27.70 -5.75
N ALA A 445 -16.16 27.51 -4.44
CA ALA A 445 -16.58 26.25 -3.84
C ALA A 445 -17.97 25.83 -4.34
N GLY A 446 -18.14 24.52 -4.62
CA GLY A 446 -19.37 23.98 -5.19
C GLY A 446 -19.60 24.28 -6.68
N ARG A 447 -18.75 25.08 -7.33
CA ARG A 447 -18.82 25.34 -8.78
C ARG A 447 -17.90 24.38 -9.54
N GLU A 448 -18.26 24.09 -10.78
CA GLU A 448 -17.38 23.37 -11.70
C GLU A 448 -16.23 24.27 -12.14
N VAL A 449 -15.01 23.86 -11.82
CA VAL A 449 -13.78 24.55 -12.20
C VAL A 449 -12.78 23.56 -12.76
N ARG A 450 -11.76 24.08 -13.44
CA ARG A 450 -10.57 23.32 -13.82
C ARG A 450 -9.36 23.98 -13.20
N LEU A 451 -8.35 23.18 -12.86
CA LEU A 451 -7.05 23.68 -12.43
C LEU A 451 -6.05 23.46 -13.56
N ARG A 452 -5.39 24.53 -13.99
CA ARG A 452 -4.26 24.49 -14.91
C ARG A 452 -2.98 24.75 -14.15
N PHE A 453 -2.17 23.71 -14.01
CA PHE A 453 -0.83 23.77 -13.44
C PHE A 453 0.16 24.05 -14.56
N VAL A 454 0.88 25.17 -14.49
CA VAL A 454 2.03 25.47 -15.36
C VAL A 454 3.28 25.33 -14.52
N MET A 455 4.20 24.50 -14.98
CA MET A 455 5.29 23.98 -14.17
C MET A 455 6.60 23.97 -14.94
N ARG A 456 7.72 24.13 -14.23
CA ARG A 456 9.08 23.98 -14.77
C ARG A 456 9.96 23.35 -13.70
N ASP A 457 10.72 22.32 -14.05
CA ASP A 457 11.64 21.62 -13.12
C ASP A 457 10.96 21.32 -11.77
N ALA A 458 9.82 20.63 -11.87
CA ALA A 458 8.89 20.46 -10.76
C ALA A 458 8.17 19.12 -10.79
N ASP A 459 7.80 18.65 -9.61
CA ASP A 459 6.96 17.50 -9.36
C ASP A 459 5.73 17.93 -8.55
N LEU A 460 4.52 17.60 -9.02
CA LEU A 460 3.26 17.79 -8.30
C LEU A 460 2.69 16.42 -7.90
N TYR A 461 2.54 16.16 -6.61
CA TYR A 461 2.21 14.82 -6.06
C TYR A 461 0.73 14.67 -5.67
N SER A 462 0.14 15.73 -5.11
CA SER A 462 -1.27 15.73 -4.73
C SER A 462 -1.83 17.14 -4.61
N LEU A 463 -3.15 17.26 -4.63
CA LEU A 463 -3.88 18.49 -4.32
C LEU A 463 -5.01 18.24 -3.31
N GLN A 464 -5.43 19.28 -2.61
CA GLN A 464 -6.56 19.25 -1.69
C GLN A 464 -7.13 20.66 -1.52
N PHE A 465 -8.45 20.79 -1.36
CA PHE A 465 -9.07 22.03 -0.88
C PHE A 465 -9.33 21.94 0.62
N VAL A 466 -8.89 22.96 1.35
CA VAL A 466 -8.94 23.06 2.82
C VAL A 466 -9.60 24.38 3.25
N GLU A 467 -9.98 24.50 4.52
CA GLU A 467 -10.59 25.72 5.07
C GLU A 467 -9.60 26.89 5.25
#